data_AF-A0A809EA75-F1
#
_entry.id   AF-A0A809EA75-F1
#
_cell.length_a   1.000
_cell.length_b   1.000
_cell.length_c   1.000
_cell.angle_alpha   90.00
_cell.angle_beta   90.00
_cell.angle_gamma   90.00
#
_symmetry.space_group_name_H-M   'P 1'
#
loop_
_entity.id
_entity.type
_entity.pdbx_description
1 polymer ?
#
loop_
_entity_poly.entity_id
_entity_poly.type
_entity_poly.pdbx_seq_one_letter_code
_entity_poly.pdbx_strand_id
1 'polypeptide(L)'
;MAQADWRAEVLTLPNDTLSGEGGNDTYLFGKGDGQDFIYSDYDTSTNKLNVIQFKDGVAPSEVVVTRSGSDLILSIAGTTDKITANMAFYWDDTANPYNPIQQIKFSDGTTWDLATIKAKALIGDDSSQTLVGYTEADTINALGGNDNVYGQGGDDVLDGGAGNDTLYGGEGSDTLRGGDDNDSLYGGNGNDVLEGGTGNDYLSGEGGSDTYVFNAGWGQDTIYNYDTSSGRSDVIAFGTGIATDQLWFRRVNGDLEVSLIGSTDKTTLSNWYAGSVYHVDQFTTADGKRLSDTQIDSLVQAMAAFSPPVSGQTTLPQNYRDALEGVIAANWK
;
A
#
# COMPACT_ATOMS: atom_id res chain seq x y z
N MET A 1 -36.81 2.57 31.54
CA MET A 1 -36.41 3.86 30.95
C MET A 1 -35.32 4.42 31.83
N ALA A 2 -34.07 4.04 31.54
CA ALA A 2 -32.91 4.63 32.20
C ALA A 2 -32.73 6.03 31.61
N GLN A 3 -32.66 7.02 32.49
CA GLN A 3 -32.36 8.40 32.16
C GLN A 3 -30.90 8.40 31.69
N ALA A 4 -30.66 8.75 30.42
CA ALA A 4 -29.31 9.03 29.95
C ALA A 4 -28.78 10.20 30.81
N ASP A 5 -27.78 9.94 31.62
CA ASP A 5 -27.14 10.94 32.47
C ASP A 5 -26.03 11.57 31.61
N TRP A 6 -26.36 12.66 30.91
CA TRP A 6 -25.43 13.36 30.02
C TRP A 6 -24.51 14.22 30.88
N ARG A 7 -23.28 13.77 31.13
CA ARG A 7 -22.23 14.61 31.74
C ARG A 7 -21.45 15.31 30.63
N ALA A 8 -21.67 16.61 30.48
CA ALA A 8 -20.77 17.46 29.70
C ALA A 8 -19.63 17.90 30.61
N GLU A 9 -18.40 17.43 30.36
CA GLU A 9 -17.21 18.03 30.97
C GLU A 9 -16.95 19.37 30.28
N VAL A 10 -17.27 20.46 30.99
CA VAL A 10 -17.00 21.82 30.50
C VAL A 10 -15.52 22.11 30.74
N LEU A 11 -14.74 21.99 29.66
CA LEU A 11 -13.31 22.32 29.61
C LEU A 11 -13.13 23.82 29.85
N THR A 12 -12.41 24.21 30.90
CA THR A 12 -12.17 25.62 31.26
C THR A 12 -10.70 26.00 31.30
N LEU A 13 -9.79 25.05 31.08
CA LEU A 13 -8.35 25.24 31.05
C LEU A 13 -7.77 24.58 29.78
N PRO A 14 -6.63 25.05 29.25
CA PRO A 14 -6.00 24.41 28.12
C PRO A 14 -5.26 23.13 28.52
N ASN A 15 -5.31 22.11 27.67
CA ASN A 15 -4.69 20.79 27.84
C ASN A 15 -5.31 19.96 28.98
N ASP A 16 -6.55 19.54 28.78
CA ASP A 16 -7.30 18.74 29.72
C ASP A 16 -7.10 17.22 29.49
N THR A 17 -7.35 16.43 30.54
CA THR A 17 -7.35 14.95 30.48
C THR A 17 -8.72 14.45 30.93
N LEU A 18 -9.40 13.71 30.05
CA LEU A 18 -10.83 13.42 30.11
C LEU A 18 -11.06 11.91 30.20
N SER A 19 -12.12 11.49 30.89
CA SER A 19 -12.61 10.10 30.91
C SER A 19 -14.13 10.13 31.02
N GLY A 20 -14.80 9.36 30.15
CA GLY A 20 -16.27 9.26 30.17
C GLY A 20 -16.79 8.32 31.24
N GLU A 21 -15.94 7.44 31.78
CA GLU A 21 -16.35 6.32 32.59
C GLU A 21 -17.43 5.48 31.85
N GLY A 22 -18.53 5.14 32.51
CA GLY A 22 -19.62 4.39 31.88
C GLY A 22 -20.76 5.30 31.44
N GLY A 23 -21.20 5.16 30.20
CA GLY A 23 -22.31 5.95 29.67
C GLY A 23 -22.09 6.35 28.22
N ASN A 24 -22.89 7.30 27.76
CA ASN A 24 -22.68 7.99 26.50
C ASN A 24 -22.31 9.43 26.81
N ASP A 25 -21.05 9.78 26.57
CA ASP A 25 -20.45 11.04 26.97
C ASP A 25 -20.31 12.02 25.80
N THR A 26 -20.16 13.30 26.11
CA THR A 26 -19.91 14.33 25.10
C THR A 26 -18.76 15.23 25.53
N TYR A 27 -17.66 15.18 24.79
CA TYR A 27 -16.47 15.99 24.98
C TYR A 27 -16.54 17.23 24.09
N LEU A 28 -16.46 18.43 24.68
CA LEU A 28 -16.54 19.69 23.94
C LEU A 28 -15.14 20.22 23.64
N PHE A 29 -14.78 20.33 22.36
CA PHE A 29 -13.42 20.73 21.95
C PHE A 29 -13.44 21.83 20.87
N GLY A 30 -12.46 22.73 20.86
CA GLY A 30 -12.37 23.81 19.88
C GLY A 30 -11.09 24.64 19.97
N LYS A 31 -11.08 25.77 19.27
CA LYS A 31 -9.92 26.68 19.21
C LYS A 31 -9.62 27.29 20.59
N GLY A 32 -8.37 27.19 21.03
CA GLY A 32 -7.90 27.70 22.33
C GLY A 32 -7.97 26.70 23.48
N ASP A 33 -8.46 25.48 23.25
CA ASP A 33 -8.49 24.42 24.26
C ASP A 33 -7.14 23.69 24.41
N GLY A 34 -6.18 23.92 23.51
CA GLY A 34 -4.85 23.33 23.59
C GLY A 34 -4.81 21.87 23.17
N GLN A 35 -4.05 21.05 23.90
CA GLN A 35 -3.81 19.64 23.59
C GLN A 35 -4.52 18.74 24.60
N ASP A 36 -5.75 18.36 24.28
CA ASP A 36 -6.59 17.55 25.15
C ASP A 36 -6.40 16.05 24.89
N PHE A 37 -6.68 15.25 25.91
CA PHE A 37 -6.53 13.80 25.85
C PHE A 37 -7.73 13.09 26.46
N ILE A 38 -8.31 12.13 25.75
CA ILE A 38 -9.40 11.27 26.21
C ILE A 38 -8.85 9.88 26.50
N TYR A 39 -8.97 9.42 27.74
CA TYR A 39 -8.63 8.06 28.14
C TYR A 39 -9.61 7.05 27.56
N SER A 40 -9.08 5.86 27.23
CA SER A 40 -9.90 4.70 26.87
C SER A 40 -10.45 4.01 28.11
N ASP A 41 -11.77 3.82 28.14
CA ASP A 41 -12.46 2.97 29.11
C ASP A 41 -13.00 1.72 28.40
N TYR A 42 -12.98 0.56 29.09
CA TYR A 42 -13.53 -0.67 28.53
C TYR A 42 -15.07 -0.62 28.54
N ASP A 43 -15.68 -0.54 27.37
CA ASP A 43 -17.14 -0.59 27.21
C ASP A 43 -17.57 -1.44 26.02
N THR A 44 -18.43 -2.42 26.30
CA THR A 44 -19.02 -3.38 25.34
C THR A 44 -20.52 -3.14 25.13
N SER A 45 -21.06 -2.03 25.65
CA SER A 45 -22.47 -1.68 25.50
C SER A 45 -22.85 -1.51 24.02
N THR A 46 -23.97 -2.11 23.61
CA THR A 46 -24.40 -2.08 22.20
C THR A 46 -24.97 -0.72 21.77
N ASN A 47 -25.24 0.17 22.73
CA ASN A 47 -25.74 1.52 22.51
C ASN A 47 -24.69 2.60 22.83
N LYS A 48 -23.40 2.20 22.92
CA LYS A 48 -22.27 3.09 23.13
C LYS A 48 -22.25 4.20 22.07
N LEU A 49 -22.25 5.45 22.51
CA LEU A 49 -22.25 6.62 21.63
C LEU A 49 -21.58 7.81 22.33
N ASN A 50 -20.27 7.72 22.49
CA ASN A 50 -19.47 8.85 22.94
C ASN A 50 -19.18 9.79 21.77
N VAL A 51 -19.25 11.09 22.04
CA VAL A 51 -19.23 12.13 21.02
C VAL A 51 -18.13 13.15 21.31
N ILE A 52 -17.30 13.47 20.32
CA ILE A 52 -16.57 14.75 20.31
C ILE A 52 -17.45 15.78 19.61
N GLN A 53 -17.85 16.81 20.34
CA GLN A 53 -18.61 17.93 19.80
C GLN A 53 -17.68 19.13 19.65
N PHE A 54 -17.37 19.47 18.40
CA PHE A 54 -16.63 20.70 18.11
C PHE A 54 -17.47 21.93 18.46
N LYS A 55 -16.84 22.89 19.16
CA LYS A 55 -17.42 24.19 19.53
C LYS A 55 -17.70 25.05 18.29
N ASP A 56 -18.57 26.05 18.44
CA ASP A 56 -18.82 27.05 17.38
C ASP A 56 -17.51 27.67 16.88
N GLY A 57 -17.40 27.86 15.55
CA GLY A 57 -16.20 28.44 14.93
C GLY A 57 -15.12 27.45 14.51
N VAL A 58 -15.37 26.15 14.60
CA VAL A 58 -14.58 25.08 13.97
C VAL A 58 -15.41 24.43 12.87
N ALA A 59 -15.02 24.62 11.61
CA ALA A 59 -15.68 23.99 10.47
C ALA A 59 -15.15 22.56 10.24
N PRO A 60 -15.95 21.64 9.66
CA PRO A 60 -15.48 20.30 9.32
C PRO A 60 -14.24 20.27 8.42
N SER A 61 -14.08 21.26 7.55
CA SER A 61 -12.92 21.38 6.65
C SER A 61 -11.64 21.88 7.35
N GLU A 62 -11.74 22.37 8.58
CA GLU A 62 -10.56 22.78 9.37
C GLU A 62 -10.00 21.61 10.19
N VAL A 63 -10.73 20.50 10.33
CA VAL A 63 -10.31 19.38 11.16
C VAL A 63 -9.55 18.35 10.34
N VAL A 64 -8.28 18.15 10.71
CA VAL A 64 -7.43 17.10 10.16
C VAL A 64 -7.49 15.90 11.10
N VAL A 65 -7.76 14.73 10.53
CA VAL A 65 -7.85 13.46 11.24
C VAL A 65 -6.58 12.67 10.96
N THR A 66 -5.84 12.31 12.01
CA THR A 66 -4.66 11.46 11.87
C THR A 66 -4.68 10.33 12.88
N ARG A 67 -3.87 9.32 12.60
CA ARG A 67 -3.65 8.17 13.46
C ARG A 67 -2.21 8.18 13.97
N SER A 68 -2.02 7.88 15.25
CA SER A 68 -0.70 7.70 15.85
C SER A 68 -0.71 6.44 16.71
N GLY A 69 -0.12 5.35 16.21
CA GLY A 69 -0.28 4.03 16.83
C GLY A 69 -1.74 3.61 16.83
N SER A 70 -2.35 3.42 18.00
CA SER A 70 -3.79 3.12 18.13
C SER A 70 -4.65 4.35 18.45
N ASP A 71 -4.05 5.54 18.53
CA ASP A 71 -4.76 6.75 18.94
C ASP A 71 -5.31 7.51 17.73
N LEU A 72 -6.53 8.03 17.90
CA LEU A 72 -7.14 9.00 16.99
C LEU A 72 -6.70 10.40 17.42
N ILE A 73 -6.23 11.21 16.48
CA ILE A 73 -5.89 12.61 16.72
C ILE A 73 -6.73 13.47 15.79
N LEU A 74 -7.43 14.45 16.38
CA LEU A 74 -8.14 15.49 15.65
C LEU A 74 -7.42 16.82 15.92
N SER A 75 -6.89 17.45 14.88
CA SER A 75 -6.22 18.75 14.98
C SER A 75 -6.97 19.81 14.19
N ILE A 76 -6.90 21.06 14.65
CA ILE A 76 -7.56 22.20 13.99
C ILE A 76 -6.51 22.97 13.18
N ALA A 77 -6.69 23.00 11.86
CA ALA A 77 -5.81 23.67 10.94
C ALA A 77 -5.64 25.17 11.29
N GLY A 78 -4.39 25.63 11.26
CA GLY A 78 -4.05 27.02 11.61
C GLY A 78 -3.94 27.29 13.11
N THR A 79 -4.09 26.28 13.97
CA THR A 79 -3.83 26.39 15.41
C THR A 79 -2.92 25.26 15.91
N THR A 80 -2.58 25.28 17.21
CA THR A 80 -1.90 24.17 17.89
C THR A 80 -2.87 23.25 18.64
N ASP A 81 -4.17 23.48 18.49
CA ASP A 81 -5.19 22.77 19.23
C ASP A 81 -5.37 21.37 18.63
N LYS A 82 -5.33 20.34 19.49
CA LYS A 82 -5.67 18.97 19.13
C LYS A 82 -6.37 18.25 20.28
N ILE A 83 -7.19 17.26 19.96
CA ILE A 83 -7.71 16.30 20.93
C ILE A 83 -7.31 14.89 20.49
N THR A 84 -6.70 14.15 21.42
CA THR A 84 -6.26 12.76 21.21
C THR A 84 -7.23 11.82 21.92
N ALA A 85 -7.81 10.87 21.19
CA ALA A 85 -8.64 9.82 21.74
C ALA A 85 -7.84 8.51 21.76
N ASN A 86 -7.51 8.04 22.97
CA ASN A 86 -6.63 6.90 23.16
C ASN A 86 -7.27 5.58 22.71
N MET A 87 -6.50 4.68 22.11
CA MET A 87 -6.94 3.33 21.70
C MET A 87 -8.18 3.30 20.78
N ALA A 88 -8.49 4.41 20.10
CA ALA A 88 -9.59 4.49 19.14
C ALA A 88 -9.50 3.44 18.02
N PHE A 89 -8.27 3.05 17.66
CA PHE A 89 -7.93 2.05 16.65
C PHE A 89 -7.12 0.88 17.25
N TYR A 90 -7.43 0.47 18.48
CA TYR A 90 -6.75 -0.67 19.09
C TYR A 90 -7.03 -1.95 18.30
N TRP A 91 -5.96 -2.71 17.99
CA TRP A 91 -5.97 -3.83 17.04
C TRP A 91 -6.53 -3.47 15.65
N ASP A 92 -6.31 -2.23 15.22
CA ASP A 92 -6.68 -1.78 13.87
C ASP A 92 -8.20 -1.90 13.62
N ASP A 93 -9.00 -1.82 14.69
CA ASP A 93 -10.45 -1.93 14.66
C ASP A 93 -11.10 -0.80 15.46
N THR A 94 -12.13 -0.15 14.91
CA THR A 94 -12.90 0.88 15.62
C THR A 94 -14.07 0.33 16.44
N ALA A 95 -14.48 -0.92 16.20
CA ALA A 95 -15.46 -1.64 16.99
C ALA A 95 -14.86 -2.19 18.30
N ASN A 96 -13.57 -1.98 18.53
CA ASN A 96 -12.88 -2.44 19.72
C ASN A 96 -13.51 -1.85 21.01
N PRO A 97 -13.50 -2.61 22.13
CA PRO A 97 -14.16 -2.20 23.37
C PRO A 97 -13.49 -1.02 24.09
N TYR A 98 -12.24 -0.69 23.75
CA TYR A 98 -11.51 0.44 24.33
C TYR A 98 -11.71 1.74 23.56
N ASN A 99 -12.35 1.71 22.39
CA ASN A 99 -12.57 2.93 21.60
C ASN A 99 -13.45 3.93 22.37
N PRO A 100 -12.90 5.10 22.76
CA PRO A 100 -13.62 6.07 23.57
C PRO A 100 -14.60 6.92 22.76
N ILE A 101 -14.58 6.92 21.41
CA ILE A 101 -15.37 7.82 20.56
C ILE A 101 -16.08 7.07 19.44
N GLN A 102 -17.37 7.34 19.23
CA GLN A 102 -18.16 6.76 18.13
C GLN A 102 -18.62 7.79 17.11
N GLN A 103 -18.56 9.08 17.44
CA GLN A 103 -19.09 10.12 16.60
C GLN A 103 -18.40 11.46 16.83
N ILE A 104 -18.23 12.23 15.77
CA ILE A 104 -17.78 13.63 15.82
C ILE A 104 -18.91 14.51 15.29
N LYS A 105 -19.20 15.61 15.98
CA LYS A 105 -20.24 16.56 15.59
C LYS A 105 -19.69 17.97 15.48
N PHE A 106 -20.31 18.74 14.58
CA PHE A 106 -20.01 20.14 14.34
C PHE A 106 -21.25 21.01 14.56
N SER A 107 -21.03 22.30 14.76
CA SER A 107 -22.09 23.29 15.00
C SER A 107 -22.99 23.54 13.78
N ASP A 108 -22.51 23.22 12.58
CA ASP A 108 -23.28 23.31 11.32
C ASP A 108 -24.23 22.12 11.10
N GLY A 109 -24.25 21.15 12.03
CA GLY A 109 -25.05 19.92 11.94
C GLY A 109 -24.34 18.76 11.24
N THR A 110 -23.14 18.97 10.70
CA THR A 110 -22.31 17.89 10.15
C THR A 110 -21.98 16.89 11.25
N THR A 111 -22.05 15.60 10.90
CA THR A 111 -21.75 14.49 11.80
C THR A 111 -20.87 13.49 11.07
N TRP A 112 -19.79 13.05 11.70
CA TRP A 112 -18.95 11.95 11.22
C TRP A 112 -19.16 10.74 12.14
N ASP A 113 -19.49 9.61 11.54
CA ASP A 113 -19.50 8.31 12.21
C ASP A 113 -18.12 7.64 12.14
N LEU A 114 -17.99 6.45 12.74
CA LEU A 114 -16.74 5.67 12.73
C LEU A 114 -16.22 5.41 11.32
N ALA A 115 -17.10 5.09 10.36
CA ALA A 115 -16.70 4.85 8.98
C ALA A 115 -16.08 6.10 8.35
N THR A 116 -16.69 7.27 8.57
CA THR A 116 -16.16 8.56 8.10
C THR A 116 -14.85 8.91 8.78
N ILE A 117 -14.72 8.61 10.08
CA ILE A 117 -13.49 8.84 10.85
C ILE A 117 -12.35 7.95 10.32
N LYS A 118 -12.62 6.65 10.11
CA LYS A 118 -11.67 5.70 9.51
C LYS A 118 -11.16 6.22 8.18
N ALA A 119 -12.07 6.50 7.25
CA ALA A 119 -11.72 6.98 5.91
C ALA A 119 -10.88 8.26 5.93
N LYS A 120 -11.14 9.18 6.88
CA LYS A 120 -10.37 10.42 7.01
C LYS A 120 -8.96 10.21 7.58
N ALA A 121 -8.77 9.20 8.41
CA ALA A 121 -7.46 8.89 9.00
C ALA A 121 -6.49 8.23 8.01
N LEU A 122 -6.99 7.78 6.85
CA LEU A 122 -6.21 7.17 5.76
C LEU A 122 -5.85 8.14 4.62
N ILE A 123 -6.25 9.41 4.72
CA ILE A 123 -5.95 10.41 3.69
C ILE A 123 -4.50 10.88 3.86
N GLY A 124 -3.65 10.61 2.86
CA GLY A 124 -2.29 11.12 2.81
C GLY A 124 -2.21 12.62 2.45
N ASP A 125 -0.98 13.16 2.46
CA ASP A 125 -0.65 14.51 1.98
C ASP A 125 0.75 14.52 1.33
N ASP A 126 1.28 15.69 0.95
CA ASP A 126 2.60 15.78 0.28
C ASP A 126 3.81 15.67 1.26
N SER A 127 3.60 15.13 2.46
CA SER A 127 4.64 14.95 3.47
C SER A 127 4.83 13.49 3.86
N SER A 128 6.04 13.12 4.29
CA SER A 128 6.31 11.77 4.81
C SER A 128 5.43 11.41 6.01
N GLN A 129 4.67 10.34 5.87
CA GLN A 129 3.66 9.87 6.80
C GLN A 129 3.83 8.38 7.12
N THR A 130 3.07 7.95 8.13
CA THR A 130 2.80 6.54 8.38
C THR A 130 1.29 6.36 8.37
N LEU A 131 0.80 5.65 7.36
CA LEU A 131 -0.61 5.34 7.17
C LEU A 131 -0.85 3.87 7.48
N VAL A 132 -1.84 3.59 8.31
CA VAL A 132 -2.13 2.23 8.79
C VAL A 132 -3.62 1.98 8.63
N GLY A 133 -3.92 1.03 7.75
CA GLY A 133 -5.23 0.43 7.54
C GLY A 133 -5.72 -0.36 8.75
N TYR A 134 -6.67 -1.23 8.48
CA TYR A 134 -7.55 -1.88 9.42
C TYR A 134 -7.62 -3.37 9.14
N THR A 135 -8.40 -4.12 9.91
CA THR A 135 -8.60 -5.56 9.69
C THR A 135 -9.54 -5.90 8.52
N GLU A 136 -9.97 -4.89 7.76
CA GLU A 136 -10.90 -4.98 6.64
C GLU A 136 -10.29 -4.27 5.43
N ALA A 137 -10.77 -4.60 4.24
CA ALA A 137 -10.31 -3.97 2.99
C ALA A 137 -10.32 -2.43 3.04
N ASP A 138 -9.15 -1.86 2.75
CA ASP A 138 -8.90 -0.43 2.76
C ASP A 138 -8.45 0.11 1.41
N THR A 139 -8.55 1.43 1.28
CA THR A 139 -7.97 2.15 0.14
C THR A 139 -7.18 3.32 0.69
N ILE A 140 -5.87 3.28 0.49
CA ILE A 140 -4.93 4.29 0.98
C ILE A 140 -4.21 4.91 -0.21
N ASN A 141 -4.22 6.24 -0.27
CA ASN A 141 -3.41 7.02 -1.19
C ASN A 141 -2.56 7.98 -0.36
N ALA A 142 -1.25 7.73 -0.32
CA ALA A 142 -0.30 8.48 0.49
C ALA A 142 0.11 9.82 -0.16
N LEU A 143 -0.13 9.98 -1.46
CA LEU A 143 0.12 11.17 -2.28
C LEU A 143 1.58 11.46 -2.53
N GLY A 144 2.28 12.12 -1.62
CA GLY A 144 3.66 12.50 -1.87
C GLY A 144 4.46 12.55 -0.59
N GLY A 145 5.77 12.37 -0.70
CA GLY A 145 6.61 12.19 0.47
C GLY A 145 7.29 10.84 0.41
N ASN A 146 7.92 10.45 1.52
CA ASN A 146 8.45 9.10 1.66
C ASN A 146 7.64 8.45 2.76
N ASP A 147 6.69 7.60 2.38
CA ASP A 147 5.63 7.09 3.22
C ASP A 147 5.88 5.66 3.66
N ASN A 148 5.30 5.31 4.82
CA ASN A 148 5.17 3.93 5.24
C ASN A 148 3.68 3.59 5.29
N VAL A 149 3.23 2.75 4.37
CA VAL A 149 1.81 2.39 4.22
C VAL A 149 1.62 0.92 4.59
N TYR A 150 0.68 0.65 5.49
CA TYR A 150 0.36 -0.70 5.96
C TYR A 150 -1.12 -0.97 5.73
N GLY A 151 -1.47 -1.94 4.89
CA GLY A 151 -2.86 -2.38 4.65
C GLY A 151 -3.46 -3.12 5.85
N GLN A 152 -2.65 -3.98 6.48
CA GLN A 152 -3.01 -4.86 7.60
C GLN A 152 -3.76 -6.11 7.16
N GLY A 153 -5.10 -6.08 7.11
CA GLY A 153 -5.87 -7.27 6.75
C GLY A 153 -7.07 -6.93 5.90
N GLY A 154 -7.48 -7.86 5.05
CA GLY A 154 -8.47 -7.61 4.00
C GLY A 154 -7.78 -7.36 2.67
N ASP A 155 -8.56 -7.30 1.60
CA ASP A 155 -8.03 -7.08 0.25
C ASP A 155 -7.83 -5.56 0.03
N ASP A 156 -6.60 -5.09 0.16
CA ASP A 156 -6.26 -3.67 0.21
C ASP A 156 -5.85 -3.07 -1.14
N VAL A 157 -6.08 -1.76 -1.30
CA VAL A 157 -5.54 -0.98 -2.41
C VAL A 157 -4.66 0.14 -1.86
N LEU A 158 -3.36 0.01 -2.06
CA LEU A 158 -2.34 0.92 -1.55
C LEU A 158 -1.65 1.64 -2.71
N ASP A 159 -1.55 2.97 -2.62
CA ASP A 159 -0.89 3.84 -3.59
C ASP A 159 0.06 4.77 -2.83
N GLY A 160 1.37 4.63 -3.04
CA GLY A 160 2.41 5.45 -2.43
C GLY A 160 2.42 6.86 -3.01
N GLY A 161 2.38 6.94 -4.34
CA GLY A 161 2.32 8.21 -5.05
C GLY A 161 3.73 8.67 -5.40
N ALA A 162 4.15 9.85 -4.96
CA ALA A 162 5.45 10.42 -5.32
C ALA A 162 6.44 10.40 -4.17
N GLY A 163 7.60 9.77 -4.39
CA GLY A 163 8.73 9.74 -3.47
C GLY A 163 9.11 8.30 -3.14
N ASN A 164 10.04 8.08 -2.21
CA ASN A 164 10.51 6.71 -1.95
C ASN A 164 9.65 6.09 -0.85
N ASP A 165 8.67 5.31 -1.24
CA ASP A 165 7.66 4.75 -0.36
C ASP A 165 7.95 3.30 0.03
N THR A 166 7.39 2.89 1.17
CA THR A 166 7.38 1.51 1.62
C THR A 166 5.95 1.06 1.88
N LEU A 167 5.49 0.07 1.11
CA LEU A 167 4.13 -0.44 1.15
C LEU A 167 4.13 -1.88 1.63
N TYR A 168 3.27 -2.18 2.60
CA TYR A 168 3.01 -3.51 3.12
C TYR A 168 1.52 -3.82 2.94
N GLY A 169 1.16 -4.80 2.11
CA GLY A 169 -0.23 -5.25 1.93
C GLY A 169 -0.76 -5.89 3.21
N GLY A 170 -0.18 -7.03 3.58
CA GLY A 170 -0.50 -7.72 4.81
C GLY A 170 -1.21 -9.03 4.55
N GLU A 171 -2.40 -9.23 5.13
CA GLU A 171 -3.22 -10.43 4.91
C GLU A 171 -4.34 -10.12 3.93
N GLY A 172 -4.37 -10.72 2.75
CA GLY A 172 -5.40 -10.40 1.75
C GLY A 172 -4.87 -10.53 0.34
N SER A 173 -5.72 -10.37 -0.66
CA SER A 173 -5.26 -10.21 -2.04
C SER A 173 -5.15 -8.73 -2.36
N ASP A 174 -3.95 -8.19 -2.23
CA ASP A 174 -3.71 -6.76 -2.20
C ASP A 174 -3.29 -6.22 -3.57
N THR A 175 -3.49 -4.92 -3.77
CA THR A 175 -2.97 -4.17 -4.93
C THR A 175 -2.11 -3.03 -4.44
N LEU A 176 -0.80 -3.13 -4.67
CA LEU A 176 0.21 -2.16 -4.25
C LEU A 176 0.74 -1.41 -5.47
N ARG A 177 0.72 -0.08 -5.40
CA ARG A 177 1.32 0.83 -6.38
C ARG A 177 2.36 1.69 -5.70
N GLY A 178 3.62 1.58 -6.10
CA GLY A 178 4.70 2.44 -5.60
C GLY A 178 4.49 3.86 -6.09
N GLY A 179 4.59 4.05 -7.41
CA GLY A 179 4.26 5.30 -8.07
C GLY A 179 5.47 5.91 -8.77
N ASP A 180 5.91 7.09 -8.35
CA ASP A 180 7.12 7.75 -8.85
C ASP A 180 8.25 7.62 -7.82
N ASP A 181 9.50 7.54 -8.30
CA ASP A 181 10.73 7.34 -7.49
C ASP A 181 10.94 5.88 -7.06
N ASN A 182 11.79 5.58 -6.06
CA ASN A 182 12.24 4.20 -5.80
C ASN A 182 11.54 3.62 -4.59
N ASP A 183 10.66 2.65 -4.84
CA ASP A 183 9.75 2.12 -3.83
C ASP A 183 10.14 0.73 -3.34
N SER A 184 9.59 0.35 -2.19
CA SER A 184 9.69 -1.00 -1.63
C SER A 184 8.29 -1.55 -1.34
N LEU A 185 7.87 -2.55 -2.12
CA LEU A 185 6.54 -3.16 -2.02
C LEU A 185 6.66 -4.59 -1.49
N TYR A 186 5.89 -4.88 -0.45
CA TYR A 186 5.75 -6.18 0.19
C TYR A 186 4.28 -6.59 0.16
N GLY A 187 3.94 -7.61 -0.63
CA GLY A 187 2.56 -8.10 -0.78
C GLY A 187 2.04 -8.68 0.54
N GLY A 188 2.66 -9.76 0.98
CA GLY A 188 2.34 -10.40 2.26
C GLY A 188 1.73 -11.78 2.03
N ASN A 189 0.66 -12.11 2.75
CA ASN A 189 -0.06 -13.35 2.56
C ASN A 189 -1.26 -13.14 1.65
N GLY A 190 -1.27 -13.78 0.49
CA GLY A 190 -2.39 -13.80 -0.44
C GLY A 190 -1.94 -13.72 -1.88
N ASN A 191 -2.82 -13.31 -2.78
CA ASN A 191 -2.46 -13.23 -4.20
C ASN A 191 -2.38 -11.76 -4.58
N ASP A 192 -1.18 -11.21 -4.58
CA ASP A 192 -0.99 -9.77 -4.63
C ASP A 192 -0.67 -9.29 -6.04
N VAL A 193 -0.99 -8.02 -6.30
CA VAL A 193 -0.60 -7.29 -7.51
C VAL A 193 0.35 -6.18 -7.12
N LEU A 194 1.59 -6.25 -7.58
CA LEU A 194 2.64 -5.28 -7.28
C LEU A 194 3.00 -4.49 -8.55
N GLU A 195 2.73 -3.19 -8.52
CA GLU A 195 3.08 -2.22 -9.55
C GLU A 195 4.13 -1.26 -8.98
N GLY A 196 5.42 -1.46 -9.28
CA GLY A 196 6.50 -0.56 -8.81
C GLY A 196 6.28 0.88 -9.29
N GLY A 197 6.04 1.04 -10.59
CA GLY A 197 5.84 2.35 -11.19
C GLY A 197 7.12 2.87 -11.85
N THR A 198 7.36 4.17 -11.84
CA THR A 198 8.59 4.73 -12.42
C THR A 198 9.67 4.85 -11.37
N GLY A 199 10.79 4.14 -11.56
CA GLY A 199 11.74 4.07 -10.46
C GLY A 199 12.81 3.04 -10.64
N ASN A 200 13.40 2.62 -9.54
CA ASN A 200 14.13 1.36 -9.48
C ASN A 200 13.64 0.66 -8.21
N ASP A 201 12.60 -0.14 -8.38
CA ASP A 201 11.80 -0.59 -7.25
C ASP A 201 12.26 -1.93 -6.72
N TYR A 202 11.94 -2.19 -5.45
CA TYR A 202 12.08 -3.50 -4.84
C TYR A 202 10.69 -4.10 -4.61
N LEU A 203 10.43 -5.26 -5.21
CA LEU A 203 9.13 -5.93 -5.15
C LEU A 203 9.27 -7.33 -4.54
N SER A 204 8.46 -7.65 -3.54
CA SER A 204 8.39 -8.96 -2.90
C SER A 204 6.93 -9.32 -2.65
N GLY A 205 6.35 -10.23 -3.43
CA GLY A 205 4.98 -10.71 -3.22
C GLY A 205 4.83 -11.53 -1.93
N GLU A 206 5.91 -12.19 -1.51
CA GLU A 206 5.96 -13.06 -0.33
C GLU A 206 5.16 -14.36 -0.51
N GLY A 207 4.00 -14.54 0.12
CA GLY A 207 3.31 -15.81 0.18
C GLY A 207 2.05 -15.85 -0.64
N GLY A 208 2.01 -16.66 -1.70
CA GLY A 208 0.80 -16.92 -2.48
C GLY A 208 1.10 -16.88 -3.98
N SER A 209 0.13 -16.45 -4.80
CA SER A 209 0.31 -16.37 -6.27
C SER A 209 0.29 -14.92 -6.73
N ASP A 210 1.47 -14.36 -6.88
CA ASP A 210 1.63 -12.91 -7.03
C ASP A 210 1.79 -12.49 -8.50
N THR A 211 1.39 -11.27 -8.79
CA THR A 211 1.57 -10.64 -10.11
C THR A 211 2.43 -9.38 -9.98
N TYR A 212 3.62 -9.44 -10.56
CA TYR A 212 4.52 -8.30 -10.68
C TYR A 212 4.30 -7.65 -12.06
N VAL A 213 3.86 -6.40 -12.08
CA VAL A 213 3.61 -5.68 -13.32
C VAL A 213 4.88 -4.95 -13.76
N PHE A 214 5.16 -4.95 -15.07
CA PHE A 214 6.27 -4.21 -15.63
C PHE A 214 5.87 -3.52 -16.95
N ASN A 215 6.20 -2.23 -17.07
CA ASN A 215 5.96 -1.43 -18.27
C ASN A 215 7.23 -0.75 -18.79
N ALA A 216 7.16 -0.25 -20.02
CA ALA A 216 8.23 0.60 -20.56
C ALA A 216 8.28 1.93 -19.81
N GLY A 217 9.48 2.40 -19.49
CA GLY A 217 9.73 3.62 -18.69
C GLY A 217 9.66 3.43 -17.18
N TRP A 218 9.50 2.18 -16.70
CA TRP A 218 9.44 1.88 -15.26
C TRP A 218 10.83 1.74 -14.62
N GLY A 219 11.90 1.75 -15.41
CA GLY A 219 13.27 1.74 -14.89
C GLY A 219 13.75 0.34 -14.53
N GLN A 220 14.53 0.21 -13.45
CA GLN A 220 15.32 -1.00 -13.18
C GLN A 220 14.91 -1.68 -11.87
N ASP A 221 13.90 -2.52 -11.95
CA ASP A 221 13.30 -3.13 -10.76
C ASP A 221 14.03 -4.41 -10.35
N THR A 222 13.89 -4.73 -9.06
CA THR A 222 14.34 -5.97 -8.47
C THR A 222 13.15 -6.71 -7.86
N ILE A 223 12.94 -7.93 -8.31
CA ILE A 223 11.92 -8.84 -7.76
C ILE A 223 12.62 -9.88 -6.89
N TYR A 224 12.13 -10.04 -5.67
CA TYR A 224 12.53 -11.11 -4.75
C TYR A 224 11.36 -12.07 -4.53
N ASN A 225 11.27 -13.09 -5.38
CA ASN A 225 10.15 -14.05 -5.36
C ASN A 225 10.47 -15.30 -4.53
N TYR A 226 10.94 -15.13 -3.29
CA TYR A 226 11.17 -16.27 -2.41
C TYR A 226 9.85 -16.76 -1.82
N ASP A 227 9.31 -17.83 -2.37
CA ASP A 227 8.12 -18.46 -1.84
C ASP A 227 8.22 -19.99 -1.80
N THR A 228 7.86 -20.54 -0.63
CA THR A 228 7.84 -21.97 -0.31
C THR A 228 6.41 -22.51 -0.15
N SER A 229 5.40 -21.67 -0.33
CA SER A 229 3.99 -22.04 -0.32
C SER A 229 3.69 -23.07 -1.41
N SER A 230 2.69 -23.92 -1.16
CA SER A 230 2.32 -24.98 -2.09
C SER A 230 1.26 -24.49 -3.07
N GLY A 231 1.45 -24.74 -4.36
CA GLY A 231 0.44 -24.43 -5.38
C GLY A 231 0.41 -22.98 -5.82
N ARG A 232 1.42 -22.19 -5.43
CA ARG A 232 1.67 -20.87 -5.97
C ARG A 232 1.87 -20.88 -7.49
N SER A 233 1.57 -19.74 -8.10
CA SER A 233 1.72 -19.50 -9.52
C SER A 233 2.00 -18.01 -9.76
N ASP A 234 3.25 -17.61 -9.60
CA ASP A 234 3.65 -16.21 -9.71
C ASP A 234 3.84 -15.80 -11.17
N VAL A 235 3.55 -14.53 -11.45
CA VAL A 235 3.51 -13.98 -12.80
C VAL A 235 4.28 -12.68 -12.87
N ILE A 236 5.13 -12.53 -13.88
CA ILE A 236 5.48 -11.20 -14.40
C ILE A 236 4.54 -10.85 -15.54
N ALA A 237 3.81 -9.75 -15.40
CA ALA A 237 2.88 -9.23 -16.39
C ALA A 237 3.49 -8.01 -17.10
N PHE A 238 3.89 -8.21 -18.35
CA PHE A 238 4.35 -7.13 -19.23
C PHE A 238 3.16 -6.40 -19.82
N GLY A 239 3.11 -5.09 -19.61
CA GLY A 239 2.01 -4.26 -20.09
C GLY A 239 2.00 -4.03 -21.60
N THR A 240 1.06 -3.19 -22.04
CA THR A 240 0.78 -3.00 -23.46
C THR A 240 1.98 -2.41 -24.21
N GLY A 241 2.27 -2.93 -25.40
CA GLY A 241 3.37 -2.43 -26.23
C GLY A 241 4.72 -3.08 -25.95
N ILE A 242 4.79 -4.05 -25.03
CA ILE A 242 5.95 -4.94 -24.85
C ILE A 242 5.67 -6.27 -25.54
N ALA A 243 6.25 -6.48 -26.71
CA ALA A 243 6.20 -7.74 -27.44
C ALA A 243 7.30 -8.71 -27.01
N THR A 244 7.07 -10.00 -27.27
CA THR A 244 8.00 -11.09 -26.87
C THR A 244 9.40 -10.97 -27.47
N ASP A 245 9.54 -10.31 -28.62
CA ASP A 245 10.82 -10.06 -29.31
C ASP A 245 11.51 -8.78 -28.85
N GLN A 246 10.89 -8.01 -27.94
CA GLN A 246 11.50 -6.86 -27.27
C GLN A 246 12.10 -7.22 -25.91
N LEU A 247 11.89 -8.45 -25.44
CA LEU A 247 12.42 -8.93 -24.16
C LEU A 247 13.75 -9.65 -24.37
N TRP A 248 14.77 -9.23 -23.61
CA TRP A 248 16.09 -9.85 -23.60
C TRP A 248 16.37 -10.51 -22.25
N PHE A 249 16.46 -11.85 -22.27
CA PHE A 249 16.70 -12.67 -21.08
C PHE A 249 18.20 -12.96 -20.94
N ARG A 250 18.74 -12.74 -19.74
CA ARG A 250 20.15 -13.02 -19.45
C ARG A 250 20.33 -13.49 -18.02
N ARG A 251 21.19 -14.50 -17.84
CA ARG A 251 21.74 -14.82 -16.53
C ARG A 251 22.84 -13.82 -16.17
N VAL A 252 22.70 -13.17 -15.02
CA VAL A 252 23.73 -12.30 -14.44
C VAL A 252 24.02 -12.83 -13.04
N ASN A 253 25.20 -13.41 -12.83
CA ASN A 253 25.54 -14.08 -11.58
C ASN A 253 24.50 -15.17 -11.18
N GLY A 254 23.80 -14.98 -10.06
CA GLY A 254 22.74 -15.84 -9.54
C GLY A 254 21.34 -15.45 -10.01
N ASP A 255 21.20 -14.35 -10.73
CA ASP A 255 19.93 -13.70 -11.04
C ASP A 255 19.52 -13.90 -12.49
N LEU A 256 18.22 -13.76 -12.76
CA LEU A 256 17.68 -13.62 -14.11
C LEU A 256 17.37 -12.14 -14.36
N GLU A 257 18.00 -11.56 -15.37
CA GLU A 257 17.71 -10.21 -15.84
C GLU A 257 16.83 -10.30 -17.10
N VAL A 258 15.74 -9.54 -17.13
CA VAL A 258 14.87 -9.36 -18.30
C VAL A 258 14.87 -7.89 -18.68
N SER A 259 15.56 -7.55 -19.77
CA SER A 259 15.68 -6.17 -20.24
C SER A 259 14.72 -5.87 -21.40
N LEU A 260 14.23 -4.64 -21.47
CA LEU A 260 13.49 -4.14 -22.63
C LEU A 260 14.46 -3.56 -23.67
N ILE A 261 14.43 -4.13 -24.87
CA ILE A 261 15.30 -3.74 -25.98
C ILE A 261 15.01 -2.28 -26.37
N GLY A 262 16.06 -1.46 -26.37
CA GLY A 262 16.00 -0.07 -26.79
C GLY A 262 15.81 0.93 -25.65
N SER A 263 15.58 0.48 -24.41
CA SER A 263 15.56 1.32 -23.22
C SER A 263 16.59 0.86 -22.18
N THR A 264 16.60 1.54 -21.03
CA THR A 264 17.32 1.08 -19.83
C THR A 264 16.44 0.24 -18.92
N ASP A 265 15.17 0.05 -19.28
CA ASP A 265 14.20 -0.61 -18.42
C ASP A 265 14.52 -2.11 -18.32
N LYS A 266 14.47 -2.65 -17.12
CA LYS A 266 14.64 -4.07 -16.86
C LYS A 266 13.99 -4.46 -15.55
N THR A 267 13.70 -5.74 -15.42
CA THR A 267 13.43 -6.35 -14.12
C THR A 267 14.47 -7.43 -13.84
N THR A 268 14.96 -7.48 -12.61
CA THR A 268 15.96 -8.45 -12.13
C THR A 268 15.31 -9.36 -11.10
N LEU A 269 15.15 -10.64 -11.44
CA LEU A 269 14.65 -11.66 -10.52
C LEU A 269 15.82 -12.22 -9.71
N SER A 270 15.86 -11.83 -8.44
CA SER A 270 16.94 -12.16 -7.52
C SER A 270 16.99 -13.64 -7.21
N ASN A 271 18.19 -14.22 -7.22
CA ASN A 271 18.47 -15.62 -6.87
C ASN A 271 17.73 -16.65 -7.74
N TRP A 272 17.26 -16.29 -8.94
CA TRP A 272 16.59 -17.20 -9.87
C TRP A 272 17.33 -18.55 -9.98
N TYR A 273 18.65 -18.53 -10.14
CA TYR A 273 19.45 -19.74 -10.32
C TYR A 273 19.86 -20.45 -9.03
N ALA A 274 19.35 -20.01 -7.87
CA ALA A 274 19.57 -20.69 -6.58
C ALA A 274 18.56 -21.81 -6.32
N GLY A 275 17.41 -21.79 -7.00
CA GLY A 275 16.40 -22.85 -6.94
C GLY A 275 15.00 -22.36 -7.29
N SER A 276 14.09 -23.29 -7.57
CA SER A 276 12.72 -22.98 -8.02
C SER A 276 11.92 -22.16 -7.02
N VAL A 277 12.29 -22.17 -5.73
CA VAL A 277 11.66 -21.33 -4.69
C VAL A 277 11.82 -19.82 -4.96
N TYR A 278 12.72 -19.40 -5.86
CA TYR A 278 12.93 -18.01 -6.27
C TYR A 278 12.35 -17.67 -7.66
N HIS A 279 11.83 -18.66 -8.39
CA HIS A 279 11.29 -18.43 -9.72
C HIS A 279 9.90 -17.80 -9.63
N VAL A 280 9.58 -16.85 -10.50
CA VAL A 280 8.19 -16.71 -10.95
C VAL A 280 7.85 -17.84 -11.91
N ASP A 281 6.63 -18.36 -11.86
CA ASP A 281 6.20 -19.50 -12.68
C ASP A 281 5.98 -19.13 -14.15
N GLN A 282 5.60 -17.87 -14.39
CA GLN A 282 5.22 -17.42 -15.72
C GLN A 282 5.55 -15.96 -16.02
N PHE A 283 5.82 -15.70 -17.29
CA PHE A 283 5.88 -14.37 -17.88
C PHE A 283 4.74 -14.24 -18.88
N THR A 284 4.03 -13.13 -18.85
CA THR A 284 2.89 -12.87 -19.74
C THR A 284 3.01 -11.52 -20.43
N THR A 285 2.60 -11.45 -21.69
CA THR A 285 2.45 -10.18 -22.42
C THR A 285 0.98 -9.81 -22.53
N ALA A 286 0.69 -8.51 -22.73
CA ALA A 286 -0.68 -8.01 -22.83
C ALA A 286 -1.53 -8.63 -23.97
N ASP A 287 -0.90 -9.20 -25.02
CA ASP A 287 -1.58 -9.95 -26.08
C ASP A 287 -1.91 -11.41 -25.68
N GLY A 288 -1.59 -11.80 -24.45
CA GLY A 288 -1.94 -13.08 -23.84
C GLY A 288 -0.91 -14.19 -24.04
N LYS A 289 0.24 -13.91 -24.66
CA LYS A 289 1.30 -14.92 -24.79
C LYS A 289 1.91 -15.24 -23.44
N ARG A 290 2.29 -16.50 -23.27
CA ARG A 290 2.78 -17.05 -22.00
C ARG A 290 4.11 -17.76 -22.19
N LEU A 291 5.04 -17.52 -21.27
CA LEU A 291 6.32 -18.21 -21.17
C LEU A 291 6.46 -18.80 -19.77
N SER A 292 6.63 -20.11 -19.66
CA SER A 292 6.86 -20.77 -18.37
C SER A 292 8.33 -20.64 -17.94
N ASP A 293 8.56 -20.62 -16.63
CA ASP A 293 9.88 -20.69 -16.01
C ASP A 293 10.77 -21.81 -16.60
N THR A 294 10.20 -22.99 -16.87
CA THR A 294 10.89 -24.15 -17.47
C THR A 294 11.45 -23.89 -18.87
N GLN A 295 10.99 -22.84 -19.54
CA GLN A 295 11.38 -22.46 -20.90
C GLN A 295 12.42 -21.33 -20.92
N ILE A 296 12.65 -20.65 -19.79
CA ILE A 296 13.53 -19.47 -19.69
C ILE A 296 14.96 -19.80 -20.14
N ASP A 297 15.50 -20.94 -19.71
CA ASP A 297 16.86 -21.32 -20.05
C ASP A 297 17.08 -21.51 -21.56
N SER A 298 16.05 -21.87 -22.32
CA SER A 298 16.15 -21.95 -23.79
C SER A 298 16.38 -20.58 -24.41
N LEU A 299 15.71 -19.54 -23.89
CA LEU A 299 15.91 -18.16 -24.35
C LEU A 299 17.26 -17.61 -23.89
N VAL A 300 17.61 -17.80 -22.61
CA VAL A 300 18.90 -17.34 -22.06
C VAL A 300 20.07 -17.95 -22.83
N GLN A 301 20.04 -19.25 -23.13
CA GLN A 301 21.09 -19.91 -23.90
C GLN A 301 21.20 -19.39 -25.33
N ALA A 302 20.07 -19.17 -26.01
CA ALA A 302 20.06 -18.64 -27.37
C ALA A 302 20.57 -17.19 -27.42
N MET A 303 20.16 -16.36 -26.47
CA MET A 303 20.56 -14.95 -26.36
C MET A 303 22.03 -14.79 -25.94
N ALA A 304 22.59 -15.72 -25.17
CA ALA A 304 24.00 -15.69 -24.78
C ALA A 304 25.00 -15.80 -25.95
N ALA A 305 24.56 -16.22 -27.14
CA ALA A 305 25.38 -16.24 -28.35
C ALA A 305 25.69 -14.85 -28.92
N PHE A 306 25.09 -13.81 -28.35
CA PHE A 306 25.06 -12.46 -28.88
C PHE A 306 25.49 -11.43 -27.84
N SER A 307 25.92 -10.25 -28.31
CA SER A 307 26.13 -9.12 -27.41
C SER A 307 24.78 -8.59 -26.93
N PRO A 308 24.62 -8.30 -25.64
CA PRO A 308 23.39 -7.70 -25.13
C PRO A 308 23.07 -6.41 -25.90
N PRO A 309 21.79 -6.17 -26.25
CA PRO A 309 21.35 -4.92 -26.85
C PRO A 309 21.75 -3.74 -25.97
N VAL A 310 22.28 -2.69 -26.59
CA VAL A 310 22.65 -1.45 -25.88
C VAL A 310 21.44 -0.52 -25.80
N SER A 311 21.43 0.37 -24.80
CA SER A 311 20.39 1.39 -24.67
C SER A 311 20.26 2.22 -25.96
N GLY A 312 19.02 2.48 -26.40
CA GLY A 312 18.70 3.16 -27.65
C GLY A 312 18.66 2.26 -28.89
N GLN A 313 19.06 0.99 -28.79
CA GLN A 313 18.90 0.03 -29.87
C GLN A 313 17.46 -0.52 -29.91
N THR A 314 16.56 0.21 -30.57
CA THR A 314 15.13 -0.15 -30.63
C THR A 314 14.80 -1.33 -31.55
N THR A 315 15.78 -1.79 -32.33
CA THR A 315 15.65 -2.98 -33.20
C THR A 315 16.91 -3.82 -33.14
N LEU A 316 16.73 -5.13 -32.93
CA LEU A 316 17.82 -6.09 -33.01
C LEU A 316 18.41 -6.14 -34.44
N PRO A 317 19.70 -6.45 -34.62
CA PRO A 317 20.27 -6.66 -35.95
C PRO A 317 19.56 -7.84 -36.63
N GLN A 318 19.47 -7.83 -37.97
CA GLN A 318 18.71 -8.85 -38.71
C GLN A 318 19.17 -10.28 -38.36
N ASN A 319 20.49 -10.49 -38.26
CA ASN A 319 21.06 -11.79 -37.93
C ASN A 319 20.72 -12.26 -36.50
N TYR A 320 20.41 -11.35 -35.57
CA TYR A 320 19.93 -11.72 -34.23
C TYR A 320 18.47 -12.15 -34.31
N ARG A 321 17.64 -11.36 -35.01
CA ARG A 321 16.22 -11.69 -35.21
C ARG A 321 16.04 -13.04 -35.88
N ASP A 322 16.73 -13.28 -37.00
CA ASP A 322 16.66 -14.55 -37.74
C ASP A 322 17.06 -15.75 -36.87
N ALA A 323 18.03 -15.58 -35.97
CA ALA A 323 18.50 -16.63 -35.09
C ALA A 323 17.58 -16.88 -33.88
N LEU A 324 16.91 -15.83 -33.38
CA LEU A 324 16.09 -15.90 -32.16
C LEU A 324 14.61 -16.16 -32.44
N GLU A 325 14.09 -15.81 -33.62
CA GLU A 325 12.67 -15.92 -34.00
C GLU A 325 12.10 -17.32 -33.71
N GLY A 326 12.81 -18.37 -34.15
CA GLY A 326 12.37 -19.74 -33.94
C GLY A 326 12.34 -20.15 -32.47
N VAL A 327 13.30 -19.69 -31.66
CA VAL A 327 13.35 -20.01 -30.22
C VAL A 327 12.27 -19.23 -29.47
N ILE A 328 12.05 -17.96 -29.79
CA ILE A 328 10.99 -17.14 -29.22
C ILE A 328 9.62 -17.76 -29.52
N ALA A 329 9.32 -18.05 -30.79
CA ALA A 329 8.04 -18.63 -31.19
C ALA A 329 7.81 -20.05 -30.64
N ALA A 330 8.87 -20.83 -30.42
CA ALA A 330 8.75 -22.17 -29.84
C ALA A 330 8.40 -22.12 -28.35
N ASN A 331 8.89 -21.12 -27.61
CA ASN A 331 8.74 -21.03 -26.16
C ASN A 331 7.50 -20.25 -25.74
N TRP A 332 7.26 -19.08 -26.32
CA TRP A 332 6.05 -18.31 -26.04
C TRP A 332 4.81 -18.98 -26.66
N LYS A 333 3.80 -19.29 -25.85
CA LYS A 333 2.54 -19.93 -26.26
C LYS A 333 1.37 -18.98 -26.28
#